data_AF-A0A6N7CR30-F1
#
_entry.id   AF-A0A6N7CR30-F1
#
_cell.length_a   1.000
_cell.length_b   1.000
_cell.length_c   1.000
_cell.angle_alpha   90.00
_cell.angle_beta   90.00
_cell.angle_gamma   90.00
#
_symmetry.space_group_name_H-M   'P 1'
#
loop_
_entity.id
_entity.type
_entity.pdbx_description
1 polymer ?
#
loop_
_entity_poly.entity_id
_entity_poly.type
_entity_poly.pdbx_seq_one_letter_code
_entity_poly.pdbx_strand_id
1 'polypeptide(L)' 'MWRTVSVVAESCTTAHASSTAAVGMGGGAIDWLTNLELPARLVDQEFRVITLGGWPS' A
#
# COMPACT_ATOMS: atom_id res chain seq x y z
N MET A 1 8.27 -1.48 9.11
CA MET A 1 7.37 -0.34 9.44
C MET A 1 7.27 0.55 8.22
N TRP A 2 6.07 0.88 7.77
CA TRP A 2 5.89 1.74 6.60
C TRP A 2 5.96 3.22 6.98
N ARG A 3 6.66 4.01 6.17
CA ARG A 3 6.71 5.46 6.28
C ARG A 3 5.54 6.10 5.55
N THR A 4 5.24 5.58 4.36
CA THR A 4 4.14 6.06 3.52
C THR A 4 3.59 4.90 2.73
N VAL A 5 2.26 4.85 2.63
CA VAL A 5 1.55 3.91 1.75
C VAL A 5 0.57 4.72 0.92
N SER A 6 0.67 4.58 -0.40
CA SER A 6 -0.27 5.15 -1.37
C SER A 6 -1.01 4.01 -2.06
N VAL A 7 -2.32 4.12 -2.19
CA VAL A 7 -3.19 3.08 -2.76
C VAL A 7 -4.12 3.72 -3.79
N VAL A 8 -4.33 3.05 -4.92
CA VAL A 8 -5.36 3.38 -5.90
C VAL A 8 -6.54 2.42 -5.69
N ALA A 9 -7.75 2.97 -5.67
CA ALA A 9 -8.99 2.22 -5.56
C ALA A 9 -10.12 2.96 -6.28
N GLU A 10 -11.26 2.30 -6.50
CA GLU A 10 -12.45 2.88 -7.13
C GLU A 10 -13.01 4.09 -6.35
N SER A 11 -12.84 4.11 -5.03
CA SER A 11 -13.28 5.20 -4.17
C SER A 11 -12.16 5.72 -3.27
N CYS A 12 -12.18 7.02 -2.98
CA CYS A 12 -11.26 7.66 -2.05
C CYS A 12 -11.36 7.05 -0.64
N THR A 13 -12.56 6.69 -0.20
CA THR A 13 -12.79 6.03 1.08
C THR A 13 -12.08 4.69 1.17
N THR A 14 -12.17 3.87 0.12
CA THR A 14 -11.46 2.58 0.05
C THR A 14 -9.95 2.79 0.06
N ALA A 15 -9.44 3.73 -0.74
CA ALA A 15 -8.01 4.05 -0.78
C ALA A 15 -7.47 4.51 0.59
N HIS A 16 -8.23 5.37 1.29
CA HIS A 16 -7.85 5.88 2.61
C HIS A 16 -7.88 4.80 3.69
N ALA A 17 -8.92 3.96 3.71
CA ALA A 17 -9.04 2.85 4.64
C ALA A 17 -7.90 1.83 4.44
N SER A 18 -7.63 1.44 3.19
CA SER A 18 -6.58 0.47 2.86
C SER A 18 -5.18 1.00 3.20
N SER A 19 -4.89 2.26 2.88
CA SER A 19 -3.58 2.86 3.21
C SER A 19 -3.35 2.96 4.72
N THR A 20 -4.36 3.34 5.50
CA THR A 20 -4.27 3.41 6.96
C THR A 20 -4.08 2.03 7.59
N ALA A 21 -4.84 1.03 7.14
CA ALA A 21 -4.69 -0.35 7.57
C ALA A 21 -3.29 -0.89 7.25
N ALA A 22 -2.79 -0.64 6.03
CA ALA A 22 -1.47 -1.06 5.59
C ALA A 22 -0.33 -0.55 6.49
N VAL A 23 -0.39 0.72 6.93
CA VAL A 23 0.61 1.27 7.86
C VAL A 23 0.64 0.49 9.17
N GLY A 24 -0.54 0.15 9.73
CA GLY A 24 -0.66 -0.61 10.98
C GLY A 24 -0.22 -2.08 10.88
N MET A 25 -0.41 -2.72 9.72
CA MET A 25 -0.06 -4.13 9.53
C MET A 25 1.45 -4.40 9.39
N GLY A 26 2.24 -3.38 9.08
CA GLY A 26 3.67 -3.57 8.80
C GLY A 26 3.90 -4.57 7.64
N GLY A 27 4.78 -5.55 7.81
CA GLY A 27 5.20 -6.46 6.73
C GLY A 27 4.05 -7.18 6.01
N GLY A 28 2.97 -7.52 6.72
CA GLY A 28 1.80 -8.21 6.14
C GLY A 28 0.97 -7.35 5.16
N ALA A 29 1.25 -6.05 5.05
CA ALA A 29 0.53 -5.16 4.15
C ALA A 29 0.71 -5.53 2.67
N ILE A 30 1.86 -6.10 2.28
CA ILE A 30 2.14 -6.46 0.89
C ILE A 30 1.19 -7.55 0.41
N ASP A 31 1.12 -8.67 1.14
CA ASP A 31 0.27 -9.80 0.79
C ASP A 31 -1.21 -9.41 0.84
N TRP A 32 -1.59 -8.61 1.85
CA TRP A 32 -2.95 -8.14 1.98
C TRP A 32 -3.39 -7.24 0.82
N LEU A 33 -2.59 -6.23 0.44
CA LEU A 33 -2.91 -5.35 -0.69
C LEU A 33 -2.89 -6.10 -2.03
N THR A 34 -2.00 -7.08 -2.18
CA THR A 34 -1.95 -7.94 -3.36
C THR A 34 -3.22 -8.77 -3.49
N ASN A 35 -3.71 -9.36 -2.39
CA ASN A 35 -4.96 -10.12 -2.36
C ASN A 35 -6.21 -9.26 -2.61
N LEU A 36 -6.16 -7.98 -2.27
CA LEU A 36 -7.22 -7.02 -2.59
C LEU A 36 -7.13 -6.51 -4.05
N GLU A 37 -6.11 -6.91 -4.80
CA GLU A 37 -5.85 -6.46 -6.17
C GLU A 37 -5.76 -4.92 -6.29
N LEU A 38 -5.33 -4.25 -5.23
CA LEU A 38 -5.20 -2.80 -5.20
C LEU A 38 -3.78 -2.39 -5.60
N PRO A 39 -3.60 -1.60 -6.67
CA PRO A 39 -2.31 -1.00 -6.97
C PRO A 39 -1.87 -0.12 -5.82
N ALA A 40 -0.63 -0.31 -5.37
CA ALA A 40 -0.10 0.42 -4.23
C ALA A 40 1.39 0.72 -4.36
N ARG A 41 1.82 1.80 -3.71
CA ARG A 41 3.23 2.16 -3.52
C ARG A 41 3.51 2.29 -2.04
N LEU A 42 4.39 1.45 -1.53
CA LEU A 42 4.83 1.42 -0.13
C LEU A 42 6.26 1.95 -0.05
N VAL A 43 6.53 2.80 0.93
CA VAL A 43 7.86 3.32 1.24
C VAL A 43 8.19 2.95 2.67
N ASP A 44 9.30 2.24 2.89
CA ASP A 44 9.76 1.90 4.24
C ASP A 44 10.59 3.03 4.89
N GLN A 45 11.13 2.78 6.08
CA GLN A 45 11.93 3.76 6.82
C GLN A 45 13.28 4.04 6.13
N GLU A 46 13.78 3.09 5.34
CA GLU A 46 15.02 3.16 4.56
C GLU A 46 14.80 3.71 3.15
N PHE A 47 13.62 4.30 2.89
CA PHE A 47 13.20 4.82 1.59
C PHE A 47 13.13 3.79 0.47
N ARG A 48 13.10 2.49 0.79
CA ARG A 48 12.88 1.45 -0.22
C ARG A 48 11.44 1.52 -0.68
N VAL A 49 11.27 1.47 -1.99
CA VAL A 49 9.97 1.56 -2.65
C VAL A 49 9.55 0.16 -3.10
N ILE A 50 8.32 -0.22 -2.76
CA ILE A 50 7.68 -1.44 -3.25
C ILE A 50 6.42 -1.02 -3.99
N THR A 51 6.29 -1.45 -5.23
CA THR A 51 5.13 -1.19 -6.09
C THR A 51 4.34 -2.47 -6.32
N LEU A 52 3.02 -2.37 -6.22
CA LEU A 52 2.06 -3.46 -6.41
C LEU A 52 1.07 -3.09 -7.52
N GLY A 53 0.47 -4.09 -8.17
CA GLY A 53 -0.65 -3.90 -9.10
C GLY A 53 -0.35 -2.99 -10.30
N GLY A 54 0.89 -2.99 -10.82
CA GLY A 54 1.26 -2.18 -11.97
C GLY A 54 1.46 -0.69 -11.68
N TRP A 55 1.67 -0.33 -10.41
CA TRP A 55 2.03 1.05 -10.04
C TRP A 55 3.27 1.53 -10.83
N PRO A 56 3.30 2.76 -11.37
CA PRO A 56 4.41 3.25 -12.19
C PRO A 56 5.75 3.23 -11.43
N SER A 57 6.80 2.74 -12.10
CA SER A 57 8.20 2.75 -11.61
C SER A 57 8.93 4.03 -11.99
#